data_AF-A0A1Q7ZHH8-F1
#
_entry.id   AF-A0A1Q7ZHH8-F1
#
_cell.length_a   1.000
_cell.length_b   1.000
_cell.length_c   1.000
_cell.angle_alpha   90.00
_cell.angle_beta   90.00
_cell.angle_gamma   90.00
#
_symmetry.space_group_name_H-M   'P 1'
#
loop_
_entity.id
_entity.type
_entity.pdbx_description
1 polymer ?
#
loop_
_entity_poly.entity_id
_entity_poly.type
_entity_poly.pdbx_seq_one_letter_code
_entity_poly.pdbx_strand_id
1 'polypeptide(L)'
;MHMEHLIVRYGLAVVFFGAAVEGDVTMILAGVTAHIGLFPLPSAIALGALGGMAGDSFFYALGRRHSGSLRTSALYRKAEPAIERFTGRVGELQIGLARFVYGTRMASMLFWGVKGLPFWRFALIDAAGCALWAAVLGGLGYSLSSSAELVIGRVKRAELWLLAGFAVSLALVLAYRRVALRRLSSVSEPDPVERR
;
A
#
# COMPACT_ATOMS: atom_id res chain seq x y z
N MET A 1 -20.28 5.87 -17.78
CA MET A 1 -20.97 6.99 -17.09
C MET A 1 -21.37 6.66 -15.64
N HIS A 2 -22.39 5.83 -15.32
CA HIS A 2 -22.80 5.62 -13.91
C HIS A 2 -21.83 4.75 -13.07
N MET A 3 -21.33 3.64 -13.61
CA MET A 3 -20.42 2.75 -12.87
C MET A 3 -19.02 3.35 -12.64
N GLU A 4 -18.45 4.02 -13.65
CA GLU A 4 -17.13 4.69 -13.53
C GLU A 4 -17.15 5.77 -12.44
N HIS A 5 -18.24 6.55 -12.35
CA HIS A 5 -18.36 7.60 -11.35
C HIS A 5 -18.50 7.05 -9.92
N LEU A 6 -19.11 5.86 -9.76
CA LEU A 6 -19.14 5.16 -8.47
C LEU A 6 -17.74 4.68 -8.10
N ILE A 7 -17.00 4.07 -9.04
CA ILE A 7 -15.64 3.57 -8.80
C ILE A 7 -14.68 4.71 -8.41
N VAL A 8 -14.72 5.84 -9.14
CA VAL A 8 -13.92 7.02 -8.82
C VAL A 8 -14.29 7.56 -7.43
N ARG A 9 -15.59 7.70 -7.13
CA ARG A 9 -16.06 8.30 -5.88
C ARG A 9 -15.75 7.43 -4.65
N TYR A 10 -15.98 6.12 -4.75
CA TYR A 10 -15.67 5.20 -3.65
C TYR A 10 -14.18 4.94 -3.53
N GLY A 11 -13.43 4.88 -4.64
CA GLY A 11 -11.97 4.78 -4.62
C GLY A 11 -11.33 5.96 -3.91
N LEU A 12 -11.75 7.18 -4.26
CA LEU A 12 -11.29 8.42 -3.62
C LEU A 12 -11.72 8.52 -2.15
N ALA A 13 -12.91 8.04 -1.79
CA ALA A 13 -13.34 7.96 -0.39
C ALA A 13 -12.46 6.99 0.42
N VAL A 14 -12.14 5.82 -0.14
CA VAL A 14 -11.22 4.85 0.48
C VAL A 14 -9.84 5.47 0.67
N VAL A 15 -9.34 6.23 -0.30
CA VAL A 15 -8.07 6.95 -0.16
C VAL A 15 -8.12 7.96 0.99
N PHE A 16 -9.20 8.73 1.11
CA PHE A 16 -9.37 9.72 2.18
C PHE A 16 -9.42 9.05 3.56
N PHE A 17 -10.33 8.09 3.77
CA PHE A 17 -10.48 7.43 5.07
C PHE A 17 -9.30 6.53 5.40
N GLY A 18 -8.75 5.84 4.40
CA GLY A 18 -7.54 5.05 4.55
C GLY A 18 -6.37 5.92 4.97
N ALA A 19 -6.16 7.09 4.35
CA ALA A 19 -5.06 7.97 4.71
C ALA A 19 -5.22 8.61 6.10
N ALA A 20 -6.45 8.78 6.57
CA ALA A 20 -6.74 9.26 7.92
C ALA A 20 -6.36 8.23 9.02
N VAL A 21 -6.49 6.94 8.71
CA VAL A 21 -6.13 5.84 9.63
C VAL A 21 -4.66 5.44 9.47
N GLU A 22 -4.26 5.20 8.23
CA GLU A 22 -2.95 4.69 7.84
C GLU A 22 -2.48 5.35 6.54
N GLY A 23 -1.74 6.46 6.67
CA GLY A 23 -1.30 7.29 5.57
C GLY A 23 -0.33 6.61 4.60
N ASP A 24 0.62 5.83 5.11
CA ASP A 24 1.76 5.37 4.33
C ASP A 24 1.37 4.31 3.28
N VAL A 25 0.76 3.22 3.73
CA VAL A 25 0.32 2.13 2.87
C VAL A 25 -0.79 2.61 1.93
N THR A 26 -1.75 3.40 2.44
CA THR A 26 -2.85 3.92 1.63
C THR A 26 -2.34 4.78 0.47
N MET A 27 -1.33 5.63 0.68
CA MET A 27 -0.78 6.45 -0.41
C MET A 27 -0.06 5.65 -1.47
N ILE A 28 0.71 4.64 -1.08
CA ILE A 28 1.37 3.75 -2.04
C ILE A 28 0.30 3.04 -2.89
N LEU A 29 -0.73 2.47 -2.27
CA LEU A 29 -1.83 1.81 -2.96
C LEU A 29 -2.61 2.79 -3.85
N ALA A 30 -2.88 3.99 -3.36
CA ALA A 30 -3.56 5.04 -4.12
C ALA A 30 -2.78 5.38 -5.41
N GLY A 31 -1.45 5.48 -5.32
CA GLY A 31 -0.56 5.67 -6.45
C GLY A 31 -0.63 4.53 -7.48
N VAL A 32 -0.59 3.28 -7.01
CA VAL A 32 -0.75 2.10 -7.87
C VAL A 32 -2.12 2.09 -8.55
N THR A 33 -3.19 2.37 -7.80
CA THR A 33 -4.56 2.41 -8.36
C THR A 33 -4.77 3.56 -9.35
N ALA A 34 -4.09 4.70 -9.14
CA ALA A 34 -4.11 5.80 -10.09
C ALA A 34 -3.39 5.44 -11.40
N HIS A 35 -2.32 4.63 -11.34
CA HIS A 35 -1.61 4.14 -12.53
C HIS A 35 -2.48 3.27 -13.42
N ILE A 36 -3.24 2.34 -12.83
CA ILE A 36 -4.17 1.46 -13.58
C ILE A 36 -5.45 2.18 -14.05
N GLY A 37 -5.54 3.51 -13.84
CA GLY A 37 -6.58 4.35 -14.44
C GLY A 37 -7.87 4.48 -13.63
N LEU A 38 -7.91 4.08 -12.35
CA LEU A 38 -9.13 4.22 -11.54
C LEU A 38 -9.50 5.68 -11.25
N PHE A 39 -8.52 6.54 -11.02
CA PHE A 39 -8.69 7.97 -10.78
C PHE A 39 -7.37 8.72 -11.04
N PRO A 40 -7.42 10.03 -11.32
CA PRO A 40 -6.21 10.80 -11.61
C PRO A 40 -5.32 10.95 -10.36
N LEU A 41 -4.01 10.77 -10.52
CA LEU A 41 -3.03 10.86 -9.43
C LEU A 41 -3.13 12.16 -8.60
N PRO A 42 -3.34 13.36 -9.19
CA PRO A 42 -3.53 14.59 -8.40
C PRO A 42 -4.71 14.52 -7.42
N SER A 43 -5.81 13.86 -7.80
CA SER A 43 -6.97 13.70 -6.91
C SER A 43 -6.68 12.75 -5.74
N ALA A 44 -5.90 11.70 -6.00
CA ALA A 44 -5.43 10.77 -4.97
C ALA A 44 -4.51 11.47 -3.96
N ILE A 45 -3.57 12.28 -4.45
CA ILE A 45 -2.66 13.07 -3.60
C ILE A 45 -3.46 14.09 -2.78
N ALA A 46 -4.38 14.81 -3.39
CA ALA A 46 -5.19 15.82 -2.71
C ALA A 46 -6.05 15.20 -1.59
N LEU A 47 -6.81 14.14 -1.89
CA LEU A 47 -7.63 13.48 -0.87
C LEU A 47 -6.81 12.71 0.16
N GLY A 48 -5.66 12.16 -0.23
CA GLY A 48 -4.71 11.55 0.67
C GLY A 48 -4.16 12.54 1.69
N ALA A 49 -3.72 13.71 1.22
CA ALA A 49 -3.24 14.78 2.06
C ALA A 49 -4.35 15.27 3.02
N LEU A 50 -5.56 15.47 2.52
CA LEU A 50 -6.71 15.87 3.33
C LEU A 50 -7.10 14.80 4.37
N GLY A 51 -7.07 13.53 3.99
CA GLY A 51 -7.33 12.40 4.89
C GLY A 51 -6.30 12.34 6.02
N GLY A 52 -5.01 12.38 5.67
CA GLY A 52 -3.92 12.43 6.64
C GLY A 52 -4.03 13.62 7.59
N MET A 53 -4.29 14.82 7.06
CA MET A 53 -4.45 16.04 7.86
C MET A 53 -5.68 15.94 8.79
N ALA A 54 -6.76 15.27 8.37
CA ALA A 54 -7.93 15.04 9.21
C ALA A 54 -7.60 14.10 10.39
N GLY A 55 -6.88 13.00 10.13
CA GLY A 55 -6.38 12.10 11.18
C GLY A 55 -5.46 12.83 12.16
N ASP A 56 -4.59 13.68 11.66
CA ASP A 56 -3.62 14.42 12.47
C ASP A 56 -4.27 15.49 13.33
N SER A 57 -5.24 16.20 12.75
CA SER A 57 -6.08 17.16 13.45
C SER A 57 -6.88 16.50 14.57
N PHE A 58 -7.33 15.26 14.38
CA PHE A 58 -8.01 14.49 15.42
C PHE A 58 -7.11 14.22 16.62
N PHE A 59 -5.87 13.73 16.41
CA PHE A 59 -4.91 13.50 17.50
C PHE A 59 -4.47 14.80 18.18
N TYR A 60 -4.25 15.86 17.41
CA TYR A 60 -3.96 17.19 17.95
C TYR A 60 -5.11 17.70 18.84
N ALA A 61 -6.36 17.61 18.38
CA ALA A 61 -7.53 18.03 19.13
C ALA A 61 -7.73 17.20 20.40
N LEU A 62 -7.46 15.88 20.32
CA LEU A 62 -7.51 14.97 21.46
C LEU A 62 -6.49 15.38 22.53
N GLY A 63 -5.26 15.68 22.12
CA GLY A 63 -4.18 16.17 23.00
C GLY A 63 -4.50 17.52 23.63
N ARG A 64 -5.13 18.42 22.88
CA ARG A 64 -5.52 19.74 23.39
C ARG A 64 -6.66 19.66 24.40
N ARG A 65 -7.70 18.87 24.11
CA ARG A 65 -8.87 18.71 24.97
C ARG A 65 -8.54 17.96 26.27
N HIS A 66 -7.65 16.97 26.22
CA HIS A 66 -7.26 16.18 27.40
C HIS A 66 -5.91 16.62 27.99
N SER A 67 -5.44 17.83 27.66
CA SER A 67 -4.15 18.36 28.09
C SER A 67 -3.93 18.28 29.61
N GLY A 68 -4.95 18.56 30.42
CA GLY A 68 -4.87 18.45 31.87
C GLY A 68 -4.60 17.03 32.38
N SER A 69 -5.26 16.02 31.81
CA SER A 69 -5.09 14.62 32.22
C SER A 69 -3.86 13.96 31.59
N LEU A 70 -3.44 14.40 30.40
CA LEU A 70 -2.27 13.85 29.72
C LEU A 70 -0.98 14.36 30.35
N ARG A 71 -0.93 15.62 30.80
CA ARG A 71 0.24 16.18 31.51
C ARG A 71 0.56 15.47 32.82
N THR A 72 -0.46 14.93 33.50
CA THR A 72 -0.28 14.16 34.74
C THR A 72 0.06 12.69 34.50
N SER A 73 -0.05 12.19 33.27
CA SER A 73 0.30 10.81 32.92
C SER A 73 1.81 10.56 33.00
N ALA A 74 2.20 9.44 33.61
CA ALA A 74 3.59 9.01 33.71
C ALA A 74 4.25 8.82 32.33
N LEU A 75 3.46 8.43 31.32
CA LEU A 75 3.93 8.25 29.95
C LEU A 75 4.36 9.59 29.33
N TYR A 76 3.56 10.64 29.50
CA TYR A 76 3.85 11.97 28.98
C TYR A 76 5.05 12.58 29.69
N ARG A 77 5.12 12.51 31.03
CA ARG A 77 6.27 13.02 31.79
C ARG A 77 7.60 12.36 31.42
N LYS A 78 7.57 11.08 31.01
CA LYS A 78 8.76 10.35 30.56
C LYS A 78 9.17 10.74 29.14
N ALA A 79 8.21 11.04 28.26
CA ALA A 79 8.44 11.42 26.87
C ALA A 79 8.74 12.91 26.68
N GLU A 80 8.20 13.79 27.54
CA GLU A 80 8.32 15.25 27.45
C GLU A 80 9.77 15.75 27.29
N PRO A 81 10.77 15.31 28.07
CA PRO A 81 12.13 15.83 27.96
C PRO A 81 12.80 15.43 26.64
N ALA A 82 12.50 14.24 26.12
CA ALA A 82 13.04 13.77 24.85
C ALA A 82 12.43 14.54 23.68
N ILE A 83 11.11 14.75 23.73
CA ILE A 83 10.40 15.51 22.71
C ILE A 83 10.84 16.98 22.76
N GLU A 84 10.90 17.62 23.93
CA GLU A 84 11.35 19.01 24.08
C GLU A 84 12.78 19.25 23.59
N ARG A 85 13.72 18.33 23.82
CA ARG A 85 15.08 18.45 23.27
C ARG A 85 15.09 18.43 21.74
N PHE A 86 14.24 17.61 21.13
CA PHE A 86 14.07 17.57 19.68
C PHE A 86 13.34 18.83 19.17
N THR A 87 12.25 19.21 19.82
CA THR A 87 11.48 20.41 19.48
C THR A 87 12.31 21.69 19.66
N GLY A 88 13.19 21.76 20.67
CA GLY A 88 14.02 22.94 20.92
C GLY A 88 15.06 23.21 19.84
N ARG A 89 15.46 22.19 19.07
CA ARG A 89 16.39 22.33 17.94
C ARG A 89 15.69 22.55 16.61
N VAL A 90 14.53 21.94 16.42
CA VAL A 90 13.87 21.83 15.10
C VAL A 90 12.58 22.66 15.03
N GLY A 91 12.05 23.09 16.18
CA GLY A 91 10.85 23.90 16.28
C GLY A 91 9.60 23.19 15.78
N GLU A 92 8.66 23.99 15.27
CA GLU A 92 7.37 23.52 14.74
C GLU A 92 7.54 22.61 13.49
N LEU A 93 8.71 22.66 12.81
CA LEU A 93 9.05 21.77 11.69
C LEU A 93 9.11 20.29 12.08
N GLN A 94 9.22 19.98 13.38
CA GLN A 94 9.13 18.61 13.88
C GLN A 94 7.82 17.92 13.46
N ILE A 95 6.72 18.67 13.28
CA ILE A 95 5.43 18.11 12.83
C ILE A 95 5.56 17.45 11.45
N GLY A 96 6.33 18.07 10.56
CA GLY A 96 6.65 17.48 9.26
C GLY A 96 7.62 16.30 9.37
N LEU A 97 8.65 16.44 10.19
CA LEU A 97 9.71 15.42 10.32
C LEU A 97 9.26 14.15 11.06
N ALA A 98 8.28 14.26 11.95
CA ALA A 98 7.69 13.11 12.63
C ALA A 98 7.00 12.12 11.67
N ARG A 99 6.75 12.52 10.42
CA ARG A 99 6.24 11.62 9.37
C ARG A 99 7.28 10.60 8.89
N PHE A 100 8.57 10.90 9.02
CA PHE A 100 9.64 9.98 8.58
C PHE A 100 9.92 8.86 9.58
N VAL A 101 9.47 9.00 10.83
CA VAL A 101 9.70 8.00 11.88
C VAL A 101 8.35 7.41 12.29
N TYR A 102 8.13 6.15 11.91
CA TYR A 102 6.89 5.43 12.18
C TYR A 102 6.54 5.46 13.68
N GLY A 103 5.27 5.71 14.00
CA GLY A 103 4.76 5.84 15.37
C GLY A 103 5.04 7.18 16.07
N THR A 104 5.99 8.00 15.59
CA THR A 104 6.25 9.32 16.20
C THR A 104 5.22 10.37 15.80
N ARG A 105 4.61 10.25 14.63
CA ARG A 105 3.56 11.14 14.10
C ARG A 105 2.44 11.40 15.12
N MET A 106 1.77 10.35 15.57
CA MET A 106 0.65 10.48 16.53
C MET A 106 1.11 11.10 17.85
N ALA A 107 2.29 10.68 18.35
CA ALA A 107 2.86 11.24 19.58
C ALA A 107 3.21 12.73 19.44
N SER A 108 3.75 13.15 18.29
CA SER A 108 4.09 14.55 18.00
C SER A 108 2.83 15.43 17.91
N MET A 109 1.79 14.99 17.21
CA MET A 109 0.52 15.73 17.13
C MET A 109 -0.14 15.88 18.49
N LEU A 110 -0.17 14.79 19.27
CA LEU A 110 -0.69 14.80 20.62
C LEU A 110 0.10 15.78 21.51
N PHE A 111 1.44 15.74 21.44
CA PHE A 111 2.32 16.62 22.21
C PHE A 111 2.09 18.10 21.88
N TRP A 112 2.03 18.46 20.60
CA TRP A 112 1.76 19.84 20.18
C TRP A 112 0.34 20.30 20.55
N GLY A 113 -0.62 19.38 20.56
CA GLY A 113 -1.96 19.60 21.11
C GLY A 113 -1.92 19.95 22.60
N VAL A 114 -1.17 19.18 23.40
CA VAL A 114 -0.99 19.40 24.85
C VAL A 114 -0.24 20.70 25.14
N LYS A 115 0.81 21.03 24.37
CA LYS A 115 1.56 22.30 24.48
C LYS A 115 0.73 23.52 24.08
N GLY A 116 -0.36 23.32 23.37
CA GLY A 116 -1.30 24.38 23.08
C GLY A 116 -0.90 25.28 21.91
N LEU A 117 -0.14 24.77 20.93
CA LEU A 117 0.15 25.50 19.68
C LEU A 117 -1.16 25.96 19.00
N PRO A 118 -1.29 27.17 18.43
CA PRO A 118 -2.51 27.57 17.74
C PRO A 118 -2.80 26.67 16.52
N PHE A 119 -4.06 26.27 16.36
CA PHE A 119 -4.48 25.29 15.34
C PHE A 119 -4.07 25.68 13.92
N TRP A 120 -4.11 26.98 13.57
CA TRP A 120 -3.75 27.42 12.22
C TRP A 120 -2.28 27.18 11.86
N ARG A 121 -1.36 27.33 12.83
CA ARG A 121 0.08 27.07 12.62
C ARG A 121 0.32 25.58 12.44
N PHE A 122 -0.28 24.79 13.33
CA PHE A 122 -0.29 23.34 13.22
C PHE A 122 -0.79 22.90 11.86
N ALA A 123 -1.98 23.34 11.46
CA ALA A 123 -2.62 22.94 10.22
C ALA A 123 -1.81 23.33 8.98
N LEU A 124 -1.15 24.49 8.98
CA LEU A 124 -0.33 24.92 7.84
C LEU A 124 0.91 24.04 7.64
N ILE A 125 1.64 23.76 8.73
CA ILE A 125 2.83 22.92 8.71
C ILE A 125 2.45 21.47 8.40
N ASP A 126 1.36 21.01 9.01
CA ASP A 126 0.84 19.67 8.83
C ASP A 126 0.35 19.44 7.40
N ALA A 127 -0.38 20.40 6.82
CA ALA A 127 -0.84 20.34 5.43
C ALA A 127 0.34 20.28 4.45
N ALA A 128 1.39 21.08 4.67
CA ALA A 128 2.60 21.02 3.84
C ALA A 128 3.28 19.64 3.94
N GLY A 129 3.39 19.10 5.16
CA GLY A 129 3.93 17.76 5.39
C GLY A 129 3.09 16.67 4.73
N CYS A 130 1.76 16.74 4.87
CA CYS A 130 0.82 15.80 4.25
C CYS A 130 0.86 15.85 2.72
N ALA A 131 0.88 17.04 2.14
CA ALA A 131 0.95 17.21 0.69
C ALA A 131 2.27 16.67 0.12
N LEU A 132 3.40 17.01 0.74
CA LEU A 132 4.71 16.51 0.33
C LEU A 132 4.78 14.98 0.45
N TRP A 133 4.34 14.43 1.58
CA TRP A 133 4.39 13.00 1.83
C TRP A 133 3.46 12.20 0.92
N ALA A 134 2.24 12.69 0.70
CA ALA A 134 1.29 12.11 -0.25
C ALA A 134 1.84 12.12 -1.68
N ALA A 135 2.52 13.20 -2.09
CA ALA A 135 3.17 13.26 -3.40
C ALA A 135 4.33 12.26 -3.52
N VAL A 136 5.17 12.13 -2.49
CA VAL A 136 6.28 11.17 -2.47
C VAL A 136 5.77 9.73 -2.54
N LEU A 137 4.89 9.32 -1.61
CA LEU A 137 4.42 7.93 -1.55
C LEU A 137 3.46 7.58 -2.69
N GLY A 138 2.55 8.50 -3.05
CA GLY A 138 1.68 8.33 -4.20
C GLY A 138 2.46 8.26 -5.52
N GLY A 139 3.46 9.12 -5.69
CA GLY A 139 4.35 9.09 -6.85
C GLY A 139 5.22 7.84 -6.91
N LEU A 140 5.71 7.37 -5.76
CA LEU A 140 6.43 6.10 -5.64
C LEU A 140 5.54 4.93 -6.03
N GLY A 141 4.34 4.83 -5.48
CA GLY A 141 3.38 3.77 -5.84
C GLY A 141 3.03 3.78 -7.33
N TYR A 142 2.82 4.97 -7.90
CA TYR A 142 2.56 5.15 -9.34
C TYR A 142 3.74 4.67 -10.20
N SER A 143 4.97 5.07 -9.85
CA SER A 143 6.18 4.71 -10.61
C SER A 143 6.54 3.22 -10.46
N LEU A 144 6.31 2.66 -9.27
CA LEU A 144 6.55 1.25 -8.99
C LEU A 144 5.56 0.37 -9.75
N SER A 145 4.30 0.80 -9.89
CA SER A 145 3.30 0.14 -10.73
C SER A 145 3.70 0.11 -12.20
N SER A 146 4.23 1.22 -12.74
CA SER A 146 4.74 1.28 -14.12
C SER A 146 5.88 0.27 -14.36
N SER A 147 6.79 0.16 -13.38
CA SER A 147 7.91 -0.80 -13.44
C SER A 147 7.42 -2.25 -13.27
N ALA A 148 6.42 -2.46 -12.41
CA ALA A 148 5.78 -3.75 -12.23
C ALA A 148 5.06 -4.20 -13.51
N GLU A 149 4.40 -3.32 -14.24
CA GLU A 149 3.80 -3.65 -15.56
C GLU A 149 4.86 -4.06 -16.60
N LEU A 150 6.05 -3.46 -16.60
CA LEU A 150 7.17 -3.87 -17.47
C LEU A 150 7.68 -5.27 -17.14
N VAL A 151 7.68 -5.66 -15.86
CA VAL A 151 8.07 -7.00 -15.40
C VAL A 151 6.93 -8.00 -15.62
N ILE A 152 5.70 -7.64 -15.28
CA ILE A 152 4.48 -8.45 -15.45
C ILE A 152 4.19 -8.69 -16.94
N GLY A 153 4.51 -7.75 -17.83
CA GLY A 153 4.44 -7.94 -19.28
C GLY A 153 5.38 -9.03 -19.79
N ARG A 154 6.56 -9.20 -19.16
CA ARG A 154 7.46 -10.34 -19.43
C ARG A 154 6.95 -11.62 -18.79
N VAL A 155 6.37 -11.56 -17.59
CA VAL A 155 5.81 -12.73 -16.89
C VAL A 155 4.58 -13.29 -17.61
N LYS A 156 3.65 -12.46 -18.09
CA LYS A 156 2.51 -12.92 -18.91
C LYS A 156 2.95 -13.62 -20.19
N ARG A 157 4.03 -13.13 -20.83
CA ARG A 157 4.61 -13.79 -22.00
C ARG A 157 5.27 -15.11 -21.61
N ALA A 158 5.99 -15.15 -20.49
CA ALA A 158 6.56 -16.38 -19.94
C ALA A 158 5.50 -17.41 -19.51
N GLU A 159 4.38 -16.97 -18.95
CA GLU A 159 3.24 -17.80 -18.58
C GLU A 159 2.59 -18.44 -19.82
N LEU A 160 2.45 -17.68 -20.91
CA LEU A 160 2.01 -18.21 -22.21
C LEU A 160 2.97 -19.26 -22.79
N TRP A 161 4.28 -19.03 -22.67
CA TRP A 161 5.30 -19.99 -23.10
C TRP A 161 5.36 -21.25 -22.20
N LEU A 162 5.14 -21.10 -20.90
CA LEU A 162 5.06 -22.20 -19.95
C LEU A 162 3.81 -23.04 -20.19
N LEU A 163 2.66 -22.41 -20.42
CA LEU A 163 1.41 -23.09 -20.79
C LEU A 163 1.54 -23.81 -22.14
N ALA A 164 2.16 -23.18 -23.14
CA ALA A 164 2.45 -23.81 -24.43
C ALA A 164 3.41 -25.01 -24.28
N GLY A 165 4.47 -24.87 -23.48
CA GLY A 165 5.40 -25.95 -23.18
C GLY A 165 4.72 -27.13 -22.46
N PHE A 166 3.81 -26.84 -21.54
CA PHE A 166 3.00 -27.86 -20.85
C PHE A 166 2.03 -28.57 -21.80
N ALA A 167 1.39 -27.84 -22.71
CA ALA A 167 0.51 -28.43 -23.72
C ALA A 167 1.28 -29.37 -24.67
N VAL A 168 2.49 -28.97 -25.10
CA VAL A 168 3.37 -29.77 -25.97
C VAL A 168 3.86 -31.02 -25.25
N SER A 169 4.32 -30.89 -23.99
CA SER A 169 4.79 -32.05 -23.22
C SER A 169 3.67 -33.05 -22.96
N LEU A 170 2.46 -32.56 -22.67
CA LEU A 170 1.28 -33.40 -22.51
C LEU A 170 0.93 -34.12 -23.83
N ALA A 171 0.97 -33.43 -24.96
CA ALA A 171 0.73 -34.03 -26.27
C ALA A 171 1.76 -35.11 -26.61
N LEU A 172 3.05 -34.88 -26.31
CA LEU A 172 4.12 -35.86 -26.51
C LEU A 172 3.96 -37.09 -25.61
N VAL A 173 3.61 -36.91 -24.34
CA VAL A 173 3.36 -38.02 -23.41
C VAL A 173 2.15 -38.84 -23.87
N LEU A 174 1.07 -38.19 -24.30
CA LEU A 174 -0.11 -38.88 -24.82
C LEU A 174 0.19 -39.62 -26.12
N ALA A 175 0.97 -39.03 -27.04
CA ALA A 175 1.41 -39.69 -28.26
C ALA A 175 2.31 -40.90 -27.95
N TYR A 176 3.26 -40.76 -27.03
CA TYR A 176 4.14 -41.84 -26.58
C TYR A 176 3.35 -42.99 -25.94
N ARG A 177 2.41 -42.68 -25.04
CA ARG A 177 1.53 -43.70 -24.42
C ARG A 177 0.67 -44.41 -25.46
N ARG A 178 0.14 -43.70 -26.47
CA ARG A 178 -0.63 -44.31 -27.56
C ARG A 178 0.23 -45.25 -28.41
N VAL A 179 1.49 -44.90 -28.69
CA VAL A 179 2.41 -45.76 -29.45
C VAL A 179 2.89 -46.95 -28.61
N ALA A 180 3.19 -46.75 -27.32
CA ALA A 180 3.62 -47.81 -26.41
C ALA A 180 2.51 -48.85 -26.17
N LEU A 181 1.26 -48.41 -25.99
CA LEU A 181 0.11 -49.31 -25.84
C LEU A 181 -0.16 -50.11 -27.13
N ARG A 182 0.02 -49.49 -28.31
CA ARG A 182 -0.05 -50.20 -29.60
C ARG A 182 1.06 -51.25 -29.79
N ARG A 183 2.23 -51.05 -29.18
CA ARG A 183 3.35 -52.01 -29.22
C ARG A 183 3.18 -53.15 -28.23
N LEU A 184 2.52 -52.94 -27.09
CA LEU A 184 2.23 -54.02 -26.14
C LEU A 184 1.10 -54.93 -26.64
N SER A 185 0.11 -54.37 -27.37
CA SER A 185 -0.92 -55.18 -28.03
C SER A 185 -0.41 -56.06 -29.18
N SER A 186 0.79 -55.81 -29.71
CA SER A 186 1.42 -56.65 -30.74
C SER A 186 2.38 -57.72 -30.19
N VAL A 187 2.60 -57.76 -28.86
CA VAL A 187 3.53 -58.72 -28.21
C VAL A 187 2.78 -59.73 -27.33
N SER A 188 1.51 -59.48 -26.98
CA SER A 188 0.67 -60.41 -26.22
C SER A 188 -0.08 -61.41 -27.12
N GLU A 189 0.60 -62.05 -28.06
CA GLU A 189 0.20 -63.38 -28.53
C GLU A 189 0.96 -64.40 -27.69
N PRO A 190 0.31 -65.17 -26.80
CA PRO A 190 0.97 -66.28 -26.12
C PRO A 190 1.29 -67.38 -27.14
N ASP A 191 2.55 -67.81 -27.18
CA ASP A 191 3.03 -68.97 -27.93
C ASP A 191 2.22 -70.23 -27.51
N PRO A 192 1.58 -70.97 -28.44
CA PRO A 192 0.73 -72.09 -28.09
C PRO A 192 1.55 -73.32 -27.70
N VAL A 193 2.04 -73.38 -26.45
CA VAL A 193 2.43 -74.65 -25.81
C VAL A 193 1.24 -75.19 -25.02
N GLU A 194 0.38 -75.96 -25.70
CA GLU A 194 -0.21 -77.23 -25.25
C GLU A 194 -1.30 -77.69 -26.24
N ARG A 195 -0.90 -78.53 -27.20
CA ARG A 195 -1.74 -79.60 -27.78
C ARG A 195 -0.83 -80.63 -28.43
N ARG A 196 -0.22 -81.48 -27.61
CA ARG A 196 -0.08 -82.93 -27.84
C ARG A 196 0.61 -83.61 -26.67
#